data_AF-A0A6N1DX52-F1
#
_entry.id   AF-A0A6N1DX52-F1
#
_cell.length_a   1.000
_cell.length_b   1.000
_cell.length_c   1.000
_cell.angle_alpha   90.00
_cell.angle_beta   90.00
_cell.angle_gamma   90.00
#
_symmetry.space_group_name_H-M   'P 1'
#
loop_
_entity.id
_entity.type
_entity.pdbx_description
1 polymer ?
#
loop_
_entity_poly.entity_id
_entity_poly.type
_entity_poly.pdbx_seq_one_letter_code
_entity_poly.pdbx_strand_id
1 'polypeptide(L)'
;MNLETLFELQKKLDSKIQRKREKTHPEFSDKNIKTQKMLALIIEAAEYVNEVQSFKYWKNNKNVNVEAIKEEFADLMHFLITIGYEHNVDPNFEPKIINSDINEQFKELFVSIGNLIENPNSTKVKYVFEIALGSFIMQGFNYSELFWSYFKKNQKNYKRLYSNY
;
A
#
# COMPACT_ATOMS: atom_id res chain seq x y z
N MET A 1 -6.58 -10.83 9.80
CA MET A 1 -6.82 -10.83 8.35
C MET A 1 -5.73 -11.65 7.68
N ASN A 2 -6.10 -12.67 6.89
CA ASN A 2 -5.16 -13.44 6.10
C ASN A 2 -5.06 -12.83 4.68
N LEU A 3 -3.87 -12.37 4.31
CA LEU A 3 -3.59 -11.73 3.00
C LEU A 3 -2.82 -12.65 2.04
N GLU A 4 -2.72 -13.95 2.32
CA GLU A 4 -1.92 -14.92 1.56
C GLU A 4 -2.22 -14.87 0.06
N THR A 5 -3.49 -14.87 -0.32
CA THR A 5 -3.89 -14.76 -1.73
C THR A 5 -3.39 -13.46 -2.38
N LEU A 6 -3.42 -12.33 -1.66
CA LEU A 6 -2.92 -11.05 -2.19
C LEU A 6 -1.40 -11.10 -2.36
N PHE A 7 -0.68 -11.73 -1.41
CA PHE A 7 0.76 -11.97 -1.50
C PHE A 7 1.13 -12.80 -2.73
N GLU A 8 0.40 -13.88 -3.00
CA GLU A 8 0.62 -14.70 -4.20
C GLU A 8 0.37 -13.94 -5.51
N LEU A 9 -0.72 -13.16 -5.57
CA LEU A 9 -1.04 -12.33 -6.73
C LEU A 9 0.04 -11.28 -6.98
N GLN A 10 0.56 -10.66 -5.92
CA GLN A 10 1.60 -9.64 -6.04
C GLN A 10 2.93 -10.22 -6.49
N LYS A 11 3.39 -11.33 -5.90
CA LYS A 11 4.63 -12.00 -6.30
C LYS A 11 4.64 -12.33 -7.80
N LYS A 12 3.50 -12.78 -8.34
CA LYS A 12 3.33 -13.07 -9.77
C LYS A 12 3.41 -11.79 -10.62
N LEU A 13 2.79 -10.69 -10.16
CA LEU A 13 2.81 -9.41 -10.85
C LEU A 13 4.24 -8.81 -10.85
N ASP A 14 4.87 -8.75 -9.68
CA ASP A 14 6.22 -8.22 -9.49
C ASP A 14 7.25 -8.97 -10.32
N SER A 15 7.13 -10.29 -10.41
CA SER A 15 8.01 -11.10 -11.29
C SER A 15 7.93 -10.66 -12.75
N LYS A 16 6.75 -10.23 -13.24
CA LYS A 16 6.61 -9.72 -14.61
C LYS A 16 7.10 -8.28 -14.73
N ILE A 17 6.81 -7.42 -13.75
CA ILE A 17 7.30 -6.03 -13.70
C ILE A 17 8.83 -6.02 -13.71
N GLN A 18 9.46 -6.84 -12.86
CA GLN A 18 10.91 -7.03 -12.80
C GLN A 18 11.50 -7.38 -14.16
N ARG A 19 10.96 -8.40 -14.83
CA ARG A 19 11.42 -8.84 -16.17
C ARG A 19 11.25 -7.77 -17.24
N LYS A 20 10.17 -6.95 -17.18
CA LYS A 20 9.98 -5.82 -18.10
C LYS A 20 11.02 -4.73 -17.80
N ARG A 21 11.21 -4.38 -16.53
CA ARG A 21 12.17 -3.36 -16.08
C ARG A 21 13.61 -3.71 -16.43
N GLU A 22 14.04 -4.96 -16.24
CA GLU A 22 15.39 -5.40 -16.62
C GLU A 22 15.69 -5.19 -18.11
N LYS A 23 14.65 -5.18 -18.96
CA LYS A 23 14.79 -4.91 -20.39
C LYS A 23 14.73 -3.41 -20.73
N THR A 24 13.88 -2.64 -20.05
CA THR A 24 13.64 -1.23 -20.38
C THR A 24 14.52 -0.24 -19.61
N HIS A 25 14.94 -0.61 -18.41
CA HIS A 25 15.79 0.18 -17.52
C HIS A 25 16.84 -0.70 -16.82
N PRO A 26 17.77 -1.31 -17.59
CA PRO A 26 18.83 -2.16 -17.04
C PRO A 26 19.81 -1.42 -16.12
N GLU A 27 19.86 -0.08 -16.19
CA GLU A 27 20.73 0.78 -15.39
C GLU A 27 20.37 0.82 -13.89
N PHE A 28 19.14 0.47 -13.52
CA PHE A 28 18.71 0.50 -12.12
C PHE A 28 19.21 -0.74 -11.38
N SER A 29 20.12 -0.51 -10.41
CA SER A 29 20.53 -1.53 -9.44
C SER A 29 19.42 -1.84 -8.43
N ASP A 30 19.54 -2.97 -7.73
CA ASP A 30 18.63 -3.32 -6.63
C ASP A 30 18.56 -2.24 -5.54
N LYS A 31 19.68 -1.56 -5.28
CA LYS A 31 19.72 -0.43 -4.34
C LYS A 31 18.86 0.73 -4.83
N ASN A 32 18.93 1.07 -6.12
CA ASN A 32 18.06 2.10 -6.68
C ASN A 32 16.61 1.69 -6.48
N ILE A 33 16.24 0.49 -6.96
CA ILE A 33 14.87 -0.02 -6.93
C ILE A 33 14.28 0.00 -5.52
N LYS A 34 15.08 -0.37 -4.51
CA LYS A 34 14.66 -0.27 -3.11
C LYS A 34 14.28 1.16 -2.72
N THR A 35 15.09 2.15 -3.07
CA THR A 35 14.77 3.57 -2.83
C THR A 35 13.48 3.99 -3.55
N GLN A 36 13.29 3.60 -4.82
CA GLN A 36 12.06 3.93 -5.55
C GLN A 36 10.82 3.28 -4.92
N LYS A 37 10.90 2.02 -4.48
CA LYS A 37 9.80 1.33 -3.78
C LYS A 37 9.42 2.01 -2.47
N MET A 38 10.42 2.40 -1.67
CA MET A 38 10.19 3.10 -0.40
C MET A 38 9.55 4.48 -0.61
N LEU A 39 9.97 5.21 -1.66
CA LEU A 39 9.34 6.46 -2.03
C LEU A 39 7.89 6.24 -2.49
N ALA A 40 7.66 5.26 -3.36
CA ALA A 40 6.32 4.91 -3.82
C ALA A 40 5.40 4.56 -2.64
N LEU A 41 5.88 3.80 -1.66
CA LEU A 41 5.10 3.49 -0.46
C LEU A 41 4.58 4.74 0.27
N ILE A 42 5.43 5.77 0.46
CA ILE A 42 4.98 7.03 1.08
C ILE A 42 3.96 7.74 0.19
N ILE A 43 4.22 7.81 -1.12
CA ILE A 43 3.36 8.51 -2.07
C ILE A 43 1.96 7.89 -2.10
N GLU A 44 1.85 6.57 -2.23
CA GLU A 44 0.55 5.88 -2.23
C GLU A 44 -0.18 6.01 -0.88
N ALA A 45 0.56 6.00 0.25
CA ALA A 45 -0.03 6.31 1.54
C ALA A 45 -0.59 7.74 1.61
N ALA A 46 0.13 8.71 1.01
CA ALA A 46 -0.34 10.09 0.92
C ALA A 46 -1.54 10.24 -0.02
N GLU A 47 -1.59 9.51 -1.14
CA GLU A 47 -2.73 9.51 -2.07
C GLU A 47 -3.99 8.94 -1.38
N TYR A 48 -3.85 7.83 -0.67
CA TYR A 48 -4.93 7.27 0.17
C TYR A 48 -5.45 8.27 1.21
N VAL A 49 -4.57 8.87 2.02
CA VAL A 49 -4.97 9.86 3.04
C VAL A 49 -5.58 11.11 2.38
N ASN A 50 -5.07 11.51 1.23
CA ASN A 50 -5.59 12.63 0.46
C ASN A 50 -7.01 12.38 -0.04
N GLU A 51 -7.37 11.15 -0.40
CA GLU A 51 -8.74 10.81 -0.80
C GLU A 51 -9.71 10.59 0.35
N VAL A 52 -9.22 10.24 1.53
CA VAL A 52 -10.05 10.26 2.75
C VAL A 52 -10.43 11.69 3.16
N GLN A 53 -9.60 12.69 2.82
CA GLN A 53 -9.87 14.12 3.03
C GLN A 53 -10.12 14.53 4.50
N SER A 54 -9.81 13.68 5.48
CA SER A 54 -10.11 13.93 6.90
C SER A 54 -9.43 15.21 7.43
N PHE A 55 -8.18 15.44 7.03
CA PHE A 55 -7.36 16.58 7.45
C PHE A 55 -7.69 17.92 6.79
N LYS A 56 -8.53 17.94 5.74
CA LYS A 56 -8.84 19.14 4.95
C LYS A 56 -9.83 20.06 5.69
N TYR A 57 -9.39 20.67 6.79
CA TYR A 57 -10.21 21.52 7.68
C TYR A 57 -10.70 22.82 7.01
N TRP A 58 -10.04 23.25 5.92
CA TRP A 58 -10.40 24.44 5.16
C TRP A 58 -11.44 24.19 4.06
N LYS A 59 -11.92 22.95 3.88
CA LYS A 59 -12.95 22.60 2.90
C LYS A 59 -14.31 22.45 3.57
N ASN A 60 -15.28 23.27 3.16
CA ASN A 60 -16.65 23.21 3.66
C ASN A 60 -17.44 22.00 3.12
N ASN A 61 -17.20 21.61 1.86
CA ASN A 61 -17.84 20.46 1.23
C ASN A 61 -16.79 19.40 0.87
N LYS A 62 -16.90 18.21 1.47
CA LYS A 62 -16.07 17.05 1.13
C LYS A 62 -16.86 16.13 0.21
N ASN A 63 -16.51 16.13 -1.08
CA ASN A 63 -17.00 15.11 -2.01
C ASN A 63 -16.10 13.89 -1.87
N VAL A 64 -16.44 13.03 -0.91
CA VAL A 64 -15.70 11.79 -0.64
C VAL A 64 -16.11 10.72 -1.65
N ASN A 65 -15.15 10.25 -2.44
CA ASN A 65 -15.36 9.14 -3.37
C ASN A 65 -14.86 7.84 -2.73
N VAL A 66 -15.79 7.00 -2.27
CA VAL A 66 -15.49 5.74 -1.56
C VAL A 66 -14.68 4.79 -2.44
N GLU A 67 -15.02 4.68 -3.72
CA GLU A 67 -14.31 3.86 -4.69
C GLU A 67 -12.88 4.34 -4.91
N ALA A 68 -12.65 5.66 -4.91
CA ALA A 68 -11.31 6.22 -5.00
C ALA A 68 -10.48 5.86 -3.77
N ILE A 69 -11.02 6.03 -2.56
CA ILE A 69 -10.32 5.64 -1.32
C ILE A 69 -9.88 4.17 -1.36
N LYS A 70 -10.77 3.28 -1.82
CA LYS A 70 -10.47 1.85 -1.93
C LYS A 70 -9.43 1.54 -3.02
N GLU A 71 -9.44 2.27 -4.13
CA GLU A 71 -8.42 2.15 -5.18
C GLU A 71 -7.04 2.60 -4.66
N GLU A 72 -6.96 3.78 -4.04
CA GLU A 72 -5.70 4.29 -3.48
C GLU A 72 -5.17 3.40 -2.33
N PHE A 73 -6.06 2.87 -1.50
CA PHE A 73 -5.65 1.90 -0.49
C PHE A 73 -5.13 0.60 -1.13
N ALA A 74 -5.71 0.16 -2.25
CA ALA A 74 -5.21 -0.99 -2.99
C ALA A 74 -3.81 -0.74 -3.57
N ASP A 75 -3.50 0.48 -4.03
CA ASP A 75 -2.16 0.86 -4.48
C ASP A 75 -1.14 0.87 -3.34
N LEU A 76 -1.49 1.43 -2.18
CA LEU A 76 -0.69 1.31 -0.96
C LEU A 76 -0.39 -0.17 -0.64
N MET A 77 -1.41 -1.02 -0.71
CA MET A 77 -1.27 -2.46 -0.44
C MET A 77 -0.40 -3.18 -1.47
N HIS A 78 -0.35 -2.74 -2.74
CA HIS A 78 0.57 -3.30 -3.73
C HIS A 78 2.02 -3.19 -3.27
N PHE A 79 2.45 -2.00 -2.83
CA PHE A 79 3.82 -1.79 -2.36
C PHE A 79 4.08 -2.43 -0.99
N LEU A 80 3.13 -2.36 -0.06
CA LEU A 80 3.29 -3.03 1.24
C LEU A 80 3.47 -4.54 1.09
N ILE A 81 2.70 -5.18 0.21
CA ILE A 81 2.82 -6.63 -0.04
C ILE A 81 4.18 -6.97 -0.66
N THR A 82 4.65 -6.19 -1.64
CA THR A 82 5.99 -6.36 -2.20
C THR A 82 7.06 -6.30 -1.11
N ILE A 83 7.04 -5.25 -0.29
CA ILE A 83 7.99 -5.06 0.81
C ILE A 83 7.83 -6.17 1.86
N GLY A 84 6.61 -6.61 2.13
CA GLY A 84 6.25 -7.67 3.07
C GLY A 84 6.94 -8.98 2.76
N TYR A 85 6.75 -9.50 1.54
CA TYR A 85 7.39 -10.77 1.19
C TYR A 85 8.91 -10.65 1.04
N GLU A 86 9.44 -9.47 0.65
CA GLU A 86 10.90 -9.23 0.58
C GLU A 86 11.56 -9.27 1.97
N HIS A 87 10.80 -8.99 3.03
CA HIS A 87 11.26 -9.04 4.42
C HIS A 87 10.76 -10.27 5.17
N ASN A 88 10.26 -11.30 4.47
CA ASN A 88 9.74 -12.55 5.06
C ASN A 88 8.66 -12.32 6.13
N VAL A 89 7.78 -11.34 5.90
CA VAL A 89 6.64 -11.08 6.79
C VAL A 89 5.55 -12.13 6.53
N ASP A 90 5.02 -12.69 7.62
CA ASP A 90 3.87 -13.59 7.57
C ASP A 90 2.60 -12.83 7.11
N PRO A 91 1.80 -13.38 6.17
CA PRO A 91 0.66 -12.68 5.59
C PRO A 91 -0.56 -12.60 6.51
N ASN A 92 -0.46 -13.00 7.79
CA ASN A 92 -1.51 -12.82 8.79
C ASN A 92 -1.27 -11.56 9.62
N PHE A 93 -2.23 -10.63 9.51
CA PHE A 93 -2.16 -9.33 10.15
C PHE A 93 -3.36 -9.08 11.06
N GLU A 94 -3.11 -8.40 12.18
CA GLU A 94 -4.17 -7.91 13.06
C GLU A 94 -4.26 -6.39 12.90
N PRO A 95 -5.32 -5.86 12.28
CA PRO A 95 -5.50 -4.43 12.13
C PRO A 95 -5.39 -3.70 13.48
N LYS A 96 -4.54 -2.68 13.55
CA LYS A 96 -4.27 -1.92 14.77
C LYS A 96 -4.87 -0.52 14.66
N ILE A 97 -5.85 -0.24 15.50
CA ILE A 97 -6.38 1.10 15.75
C ILE A 97 -5.76 1.58 17.05
N ILE A 98 -4.82 2.52 16.96
CA ILE A 98 -4.10 3.02 18.14
C ILE A 98 -4.64 4.36 18.64
N ASN A 99 -5.52 5.00 17.86
CA ASN A 99 -6.20 6.24 18.21
C ASN A 99 -7.61 6.24 17.63
N SER A 100 -8.57 6.86 18.32
CA SER A 100 -9.94 7.02 17.82
C SER A 100 -10.06 8.14 16.78
N ASP A 101 -9.15 9.11 16.75
CA ASP A 101 -9.06 10.12 15.69
C ASP A 101 -8.31 9.55 14.48
N ILE A 102 -8.98 9.54 13.33
CA ILE A 102 -8.42 9.08 12.06
C ILE A 102 -7.17 9.87 11.63
N ASN A 103 -7.08 11.16 11.96
CA ASN A 103 -5.91 11.97 11.61
C ASN A 103 -4.69 11.59 12.46
N GLU A 104 -4.90 11.24 13.74
CA GLU A 104 -3.82 10.72 14.58
C GLU A 104 -3.40 9.31 14.14
N GLN A 105 -4.35 8.48 13.71
CA GLN A 105 -4.04 7.18 13.08
C GLN A 105 -3.21 7.36 11.79
N PHE A 106 -3.54 8.34 10.93
CA PHE A 106 -2.76 8.63 9.73
C PHE A 106 -1.38 9.21 10.04
N LYS A 107 -1.24 10.04 11.08
CA LYS A 107 0.08 10.49 11.54
C LYS A 107 0.95 9.30 11.93
N GLU A 108 0.40 8.33 12.65
CA GLU A 108 1.14 7.10 12.97
C GLU A 108 1.51 6.29 11.72
N LEU A 109 0.62 6.21 10.73
CA LEU A 109 0.93 5.57 9.45
C LEU A 109 2.18 6.20 8.81
N PHE A 110 2.28 7.53 8.75
CA PHE A 110 3.45 8.18 8.18
C PHE A 110 4.71 8.05 9.05
N VAL A 111 4.58 8.15 10.38
CA VAL A 111 5.71 7.95 11.31
C VAL A 111 6.27 6.52 11.18
N SER A 112 5.39 5.52 11.14
CA SER A 112 5.79 4.12 10.99
C SER A 112 6.43 3.83 9.63
N ILE A 113 5.94 4.44 8.54
CA ILE A 113 6.59 4.39 7.22
C ILE A 113 7.98 5.04 7.27
N GLY A 114 8.12 6.22 7.91
CA GLY A 114 9.42 6.87 8.07
C GLY A 114 10.43 5.99 8.81
N ASN A 115 10.00 5.39 9.93
CA ASN A 115 10.81 4.44 10.70
C ASN A 115 11.19 3.19 9.91
N LEU A 116 10.29 2.71 9.03
CA LEU A 116 10.54 1.60 8.12
C LEU A 116 11.63 1.96 7.11
N ILE A 117 11.57 3.17 6.54
CA ILE A 117 12.52 3.64 5.52
C ILE A 117 13.93 3.79 6.08
N GLU A 118 14.04 4.32 7.30
CA GLU A 118 15.34 4.54 7.94
C GLU A 118 16.07 3.22 8.23
N ASN A 119 15.36 2.23 8.79
CA ASN A 119 15.96 0.94 9.14
C ASN A 119 14.95 -0.20 8.94
N PRO A 120 14.83 -0.74 7.71
CA PRO A 120 13.83 -1.72 7.36
C PRO A 120 14.02 -3.08 8.06
N ASN A 121 12.94 -3.63 8.60
CA ASN A 121 12.89 -5.00 9.12
C ASN A 121 11.46 -5.54 9.13
N SER A 122 11.32 -6.85 9.29
CA SER A 122 10.02 -7.54 9.27
C SER A 122 9.02 -7.00 10.29
N THR A 123 9.46 -6.68 11.51
CA THR A 123 8.61 -6.12 12.57
C THR A 123 8.02 -4.76 12.18
N LYS A 124 8.84 -3.88 11.61
CA LYS A 124 8.38 -2.55 11.14
C LYS A 124 7.44 -2.66 9.95
N VAL A 125 7.75 -3.54 9.00
CA VAL A 125 6.85 -3.80 7.86
C VAL A 125 5.50 -4.29 8.37
N LYS A 126 5.49 -5.28 9.26
CA LYS A 126 4.27 -5.79 9.90
C LYS A 126 3.50 -4.68 10.61
N TYR A 127 4.18 -3.81 11.35
CA TYR A 127 3.55 -2.70 12.04
C TYR A 127 2.89 -1.71 11.07
N VAL A 128 3.55 -1.33 9.98
CA VAL A 128 2.96 -0.47 8.94
C VAL A 128 1.72 -1.11 8.33
N PHE A 129 1.76 -2.41 8.03
CA PHE A 129 0.58 -3.16 7.57
C PHE A 129 -0.60 -3.05 8.54
N GLU A 130 -0.36 -3.32 9.82
CA GLU A 130 -1.40 -3.35 10.84
C GLU A 130 -2.01 -1.96 11.05
N ILE A 131 -1.20 -0.89 11.04
CA ILE A 131 -1.66 0.51 11.12
C ILE A 131 -2.45 0.91 9.87
N ALA A 132 -1.97 0.56 8.67
CA ALA A 132 -2.67 0.83 7.41
C ALA A 132 -4.04 0.14 7.39
N LEU A 133 -4.10 -1.15 7.71
CA LEU A 133 -5.34 -1.92 7.82
C LEU A 133 -6.28 -1.37 8.89
N GLY A 134 -5.74 -0.95 10.04
CA GLY A 134 -6.50 -0.28 11.09
C GLY A 134 -7.20 0.98 10.57
N SER A 135 -6.47 1.81 9.83
CA SER A 135 -7.03 3.03 9.23
C SER A 135 -8.13 2.73 8.19
N PHE A 136 -8.00 1.64 7.44
CA PHE A 136 -8.98 1.21 6.44
C PHE A 136 -10.29 0.73 7.11
N ILE A 137 -10.18 0.01 8.24
CA ILE A 137 -11.35 -0.39 9.03
C ILE A 137 -12.03 0.82 9.68
N MET A 138 -11.27 1.84 10.10
CA MET A 138 -11.85 3.08 10.62
C MET A 138 -12.70 3.82 9.57
N GLN A 139 -12.48 3.58 8.27
CA GLN A 139 -13.37 4.08 7.21
C GLN A 139 -14.66 3.26 7.04
N GLY A 140 -14.85 2.20 7.84
CA GLY A 140 -15.98 1.27 7.74
C GLY A 140 -15.80 0.16 6.72
N PHE A 141 -14.61 0.01 6.14
CA PHE A 141 -14.35 -1.02 5.13
C PHE A 141 -13.90 -2.34 5.75
N ASN A 142 -14.13 -3.43 5.02
CA ASN A 142 -13.77 -4.78 5.44
C ASN A 142 -12.81 -5.48 4.47
N TYR A 143 -12.38 -6.68 4.85
CA TYR A 143 -11.45 -7.49 4.06
C TYR A 143 -11.97 -7.82 2.65
N SER A 144 -13.27 -8.06 2.46
CA SER A 144 -13.83 -8.36 1.14
C SER A 144 -13.67 -7.17 0.19
N GLU A 145 -13.90 -5.95 0.69
CA GLU A 145 -13.74 -4.73 -0.09
C GLU A 145 -12.27 -4.47 -0.44
N LEU A 146 -11.35 -4.72 0.49
CA LEU A 146 -9.91 -4.70 0.21
C LEU A 146 -9.57 -5.72 -0.89
N PHE A 147 -9.99 -6.98 -0.73
CA PHE A 147 -9.68 -8.04 -1.68
C PHE A 147 -10.12 -7.68 -3.11
N TRP A 148 -11.37 -7.22 -3.28
CA TRP A 148 -11.90 -6.91 -4.60
C TRP A 148 -11.27 -5.67 -5.23
N SER A 149 -11.00 -4.64 -4.44
CA SER A 149 -10.35 -3.41 -4.91
C SER A 149 -8.92 -3.71 -5.35
N TYR A 150 -8.20 -4.47 -4.53
CA TYR A 150 -6.87 -4.97 -4.84
C TYR A 150 -6.86 -5.86 -6.09
N PHE A 151 -7.76 -6.84 -6.17
CA PHE A 151 -7.83 -7.74 -7.32
C PHE A 151 -8.08 -6.96 -8.61
N LYS A 152 -9.03 -6.01 -8.60
CA LYS A 152 -9.31 -5.14 -9.75
C LYS A 152 -8.08 -4.33 -10.15
N LYS A 153 -7.35 -3.77 -9.17
CA LYS A 153 -6.13 -2.98 -9.45
C LYS A 153 -4.99 -3.84 -9.98
N ASN A 154 -4.79 -5.03 -9.41
CA ASN A 154 -3.83 -6.03 -9.88
C ASN A 154 -4.08 -6.40 -11.35
N GLN A 155 -5.34 -6.63 -11.75
CA GLN A 155 -5.69 -6.90 -13.14
C GLN A 155 -5.44 -5.70 -14.07
N LYS A 156 -5.72 -4.47 -13.62
CA LYS A 156 -5.40 -3.23 -14.35
C LYS A 156 -3.88 -3.10 -14.56
N ASN A 157 -3.08 -3.44 -13.56
CA ASN A 157 -1.62 -3.42 -13.64
C ASN A 157 -1.08 -4.52 -14.58
N TYR A 158 -1.69 -5.71 -14.62
CA TYR A 158 -1.38 -6.69 -15.66
C TYR A 158 -1.68 -6.16 -17.06
N LYS A 159 -2.81 -5.49 -17.28
CA LYS A 159 -3.14 -4.90 -18.59
C LYS A 159 -2.11 -3.85 -19.02
N ARG A 160 -1.67 -2.99 -18.09
CA ARG A 160 -0.61 -1.98 -18.33
C ARG A 160 0.71 -2.60 -18.80
N LEU A 161 1.06 -3.79 -18.32
CA LEU A 161 2.28 -4.49 -18.76
C LEU A 161 2.26 -4.82 -20.26
N TYR A 162 1.10 -5.17 -20.81
CA TYR A 162 0.93 -5.57 -22.21
C TYR A 162 0.63 -4.41 -23.16
N SER A 163 0.17 -3.27 -22.64
CA SER A 163 -0.24 -2.11 -23.46
C SER A 163 0.88 -1.10 -23.75
N ASN A 164 2.14 -1.37 -23.35
CA ASN A 164 3.30 -0.46 -23.53
C ASN A 164 3.08 0.99 -23.07
N TYR A 165 2.17 1.22 -22.11
CA TYR A 165 2.31 2.38 -21.23
C TYR A 165 3.37 2.10 -20.17
#